data_AF-A0A3D2Y2I6-F1
#
_entry.id   AF-A0A3D2Y2I6-F1
#
_cell.length_a   1.000
_cell.length_b   1.000
_cell.length_c   1.000
_cell.angle_alpha   90.00
_cell.angle_beta   90.00
_cell.angle_gamma   90.00
#
_symmetry.space_group_name_H-M   'P 1'
#
loop_
_entity.id
_entity.type
_entity.pdbx_description
1 polymer ?
#
loop_
_entity_poly.entity_id
_entity_poly.type
_entity_poly.pdbx_seq_one_letter_code
_entity_poly.pdbx_strand_id
1 'polypeptide(L)'
;AEAEDVFHLRTTLEPEAAAQGCKKATEEDKAKVTEIFKRLQSMANEISPEAVTVNREFHLALSAPAGRKITQELLFKIHLLSERYVRKHLEPPDREADAYREHEEIYDAWMNKEPKLVKKLLKVHTHSTLEDLRGELFE
;
A
#
# COMPACT_ATOMS: atom_id res chain seq x y z
N ALA A 1 -8.01 -18.63 -4.47
CA ALA A 1 -8.13 -18.84 -3.01
C ALA A 1 -8.29 -17.47 -2.33
N GLU A 2 -8.46 -17.38 -1.01
CA GLU A 2 -8.75 -16.13 -0.27
C GLU A 2 -7.82 -14.93 -0.59
N ALA A 3 -6.52 -15.18 -0.83
CA ALA A 3 -5.58 -14.14 -1.26
C ALA A 3 -6.05 -13.43 -2.55
N GLU A 4 -6.49 -14.17 -3.56
CA GLU A 4 -7.01 -13.62 -4.83
C GLU A 4 -8.15 -12.64 -4.59
N ASP A 5 -9.07 -12.99 -3.69
CA ASP A 5 -10.22 -12.14 -3.37
C ASP A 5 -9.79 -10.87 -2.63
N VAL A 6 -8.91 -11.02 -1.63
CA VAL A 6 -8.34 -9.87 -0.89
C VAL A 6 -7.62 -8.90 -1.83
N PHE A 7 -6.73 -9.39 -2.71
CA PHE A 7 -5.97 -8.53 -3.62
C PHE A 7 -6.84 -7.98 -4.77
N HIS A 8 -7.88 -8.70 -5.20
CA HIS A 8 -8.89 -8.18 -6.12
C HIS A 8 -9.65 -6.98 -5.50
N LEU A 9 -10.08 -7.12 -4.25
CA LEU A 9 -10.75 -6.04 -3.52
C LEU A 9 -9.83 -4.84 -3.30
N ARG A 10 -8.56 -5.06 -2.93
CA ARG A 10 -7.54 -3.99 -2.83
C ARG A 10 -7.40 -3.24 -4.15
N THR A 11 -7.15 -3.97 -5.25
CA THR A 11 -6.98 -3.38 -6.60
C THR A 11 -8.20 -2.59 -7.06
N THR A 12 -9.39 -2.97 -6.60
CA THR A 12 -10.65 -2.31 -6.96
C THR A 12 -10.88 -1.02 -6.17
N LEU A 13 -10.60 -1.02 -4.87
CA LEU A 13 -10.97 0.08 -3.96
C LEU A 13 -9.82 1.06 -3.69
N GLU A 14 -8.63 0.54 -3.42
CA GLU A 14 -7.49 1.30 -2.90
C GLU A 14 -6.99 2.37 -3.88
N PRO A 15 -6.77 2.06 -5.18
CA PRO A 15 -6.19 3.03 -6.11
C PRO A 15 -7.09 4.25 -6.35
N GLU A 16 -8.41 4.06 -6.39
CA GLU A 16 -9.34 5.18 -6.52
C GLU A 16 -9.41 6.00 -5.24
N ALA A 17 -9.44 5.36 -4.07
CA ALA A 17 -9.48 6.06 -2.79
C ALA A 17 -8.21 6.91 -2.58
N ALA A 18 -7.02 6.36 -2.86
CA ALA A 18 -5.76 7.10 -2.77
C ALA A 18 -5.66 8.24 -3.79
N ALA A 19 -6.11 8.03 -5.03
CA ALA A 19 -6.15 9.08 -6.05
C ALA A 19 -7.08 10.24 -5.66
N GLN A 20 -8.21 9.96 -5.00
CA GLN A 20 -9.06 11.02 -4.42
C GLN A 20 -8.42 11.64 -3.19
N GLY A 21 -7.71 10.85 -2.39
CA GLY A 21 -6.92 11.28 -1.24
C GLY A 21 -5.91 12.37 -1.63
N CYS A 22 -5.02 12.12 -2.60
CA CYS A 22 -4.00 13.11 -2.99
C CYS A 22 -4.61 14.43 -3.49
N LYS A 23 -5.75 14.39 -4.21
CA LYS A 23 -6.44 15.61 -4.67
C LYS A 23 -6.91 16.47 -3.50
N LYS A 24 -7.48 15.84 -2.48
CA LYS A 24 -8.12 16.50 -1.33
C LYS A 24 -7.16 16.75 -0.16
N ALA A 25 -5.98 16.14 -0.18
CA ALA A 25 -5.01 16.21 0.89
C ALA A 25 -4.68 17.66 1.29
N THR A 26 -4.79 17.89 2.59
CA THR A 26 -4.32 19.09 3.28
C THR A 26 -2.82 18.97 3.60
N GLU A 27 -2.22 20.03 4.10
CA GLU A 27 -0.82 19.99 4.55
C GLU A 27 -0.64 19.09 5.78
N GLU A 28 -1.66 18.97 6.65
CA GLU A 28 -1.64 18.02 7.77
C GLU A 28 -1.64 16.57 7.28
N ASP A 29 -2.47 16.26 6.26
CA ASP A 29 -2.49 14.93 5.65
C ASP A 29 -1.14 14.58 5.02
N LYS A 30 -0.52 15.53 4.31
CA LYS A 30 0.82 15.36 3.73
C LYS A 30 1.89 15.13 4.80
N ALA A 31 1.84 15.89 5.90
CA ALA A 31 2.76 15.71 7.01
C ALA A 31 2.63 14.31 7.60
N LYS A 32 1.39 13.83 7.80
CA LYS A 32 1.10 12.48 8.31
C LYS A 32 1.59 11.38 7.36
N VAL A 33 1.33 11.49 6.06
CA VAL A 33 1.84 10.53 5.07
C VAL A 33 3.38 10.53 5.05
N THR A 34 4.01 11.72 5.12
CA THR A 34 5.48 11.84 5.21
C THR A 34 6.06 11.15 6.43
N GLU A 35 5.45 11.32 7.59
CA GLU A 35 5.89 10.67 8.82
C GLU A 35 5.85 9.14 8.71
N ILE A 36 4.74 8.61 8.21
CA ILE A 36 4.57 7.16 8.03
C ILE A 36 5.53 6.63 6.97
N PHE A 37 5.72 7.34 5.86
CA PHE A 37 6.66 6.97 4.82
C PHE A 37 8.11 6.91 5.34
N LYS A 38 8.52 7.85 6.19
CA LYS A 38 9.85 7.80 6.83
C LYS A 38 10.02 6.61 7.76
N ARG A 39 8.97 6.23 8.49
CA ARG A 39 8.98 4.99 9.29
C ARG A 39 9.14 3.77 8.39
N LEU A 40 8.41 3.73 7.26
CA LEU A 40 8.53 2.66 6.27
C LEU A 40 9.95 2.59 5.69
N GLN A 41 10.55 3.73 5.35
CA GLN A 41 11.94 3.83 4.87
C GLN A 41 12.95 3.28 5.87
N SER A 42 12.79 3.57 7.17
CA SER A 42 13.70 3.06 8.19
C SER A 42 13.67 1.52 8.34
N MET A 43 12.64 0.87 7.80
CA MET A 43 12.43 -0.58 7.85
C MET A 43 12.67 -1.26 6.49
N ALA A 44 13.21 -0.56 5.50
CA ALA A 44 13.35 -1.06 4.13
C ALA A 44 14.29 -2.28 3.95
N ASN A 45 15.00 -2.69 5.00
CA ASN A 45 15.91 -3.84 5.00
C ASN A 45 15.62 -4.82 6.16
N GLU A 46 14.44 -4.76 6.78
CA GLU A 46 14.08 -5.62 7.92
C GLU A 46 12.67 -6.22 7.81
N ILE A 47 12.61 -7.55 7.69
CA ILE A 47 11.35 -8.31 7.75
C ILE A 47 10.89 -8.39 9.20
N SER A 48 10.03 -7.44 9.61
CA SER A 48 9.46 -7.43 10.95
C SER A 48 7.93 -7.33 10.95
N PRO A 49 7.24 -7.80 12.02
CA PRO A 49 5.80 -7.54 12.19
C PRO A 49 5.45 -6.05 12.19
N GLU A 50 6.40 -5.20 12.62
CA GLU A 50 6.24 -3.76 12.60
C GLU A 50 6.27 -3.21 11.17
N ALA A 51 7.18 -3.69 10.31
CA ALA A 51 7.24 -3.30 8.90
C ALA A 51 5.91 -3.59 8.16
N VAL A 52 5.29 -4.75 8.40
CA VAL A 52 3.97 -5.10 7.84
C VAL A 52 2.88 -4.14 8.36
N THR A 53 2.93 -3.77 9.63
CA THR A 53 2.00 -2.81 10.23
C THR A 53 2.15 -1.42 9.62
N VAL A 54 3.39 -0.95 9.47
CA VAL A 54 3.71 0.37 8.89
C VAL A 54 3.34 0.41 7.41
N ASN A 55 3.53 -0.68 6.67
CA ASN A 55 3.05 -0.84 5.30
C ASN A 55 1.53 -0.62 5.20
N ARG A 56 0.73 -1.28 6.05
CA ARG A 56 -0.72 -1.05 6.12
C ARG A 56 -1.04 0.42 6.44
N GLU A 57 -0.36 1.00 7.42
CA GLU A 57 -0.56 2.42 7.82
C GLU A 57 -0.31 3.37 6.65
N PHE A 58 0.71 3.10 5.83
CA PHE A 58 1.02 3.88 4.64
C PHE A 58 -0.15 3.89 3.65
N HIS A 59 -0.62 2.71 3.22
CA HIS A 59 -1.74 2.61 2.26
C HIS A 59 -3.03 3.26 2.78
N LEU A 60 -3.34 3.10 4.07
CA LEU A 60 -4.51 3.74 4.68
C LEU A 60 -4.36 5.26 4.75
N ALA A 61 -3.16 5.78 5.05
CA ALA A 61 -2.90 7.21 5.10
C ALA A 61 -3.09 7.87 3.72
N LEU A 62 -2.68 7.21 2.63
CA LEU A 62 -2.86 7.73 1.27
C LEU A 62 -4.34 7.93 0.90
N SER A 63 -5.22 7.08 1.43
CA SER A 63 -6.64 7.06 1.07
C SER A 63 -7.54 7.84 2.04
N ALA A 64 -7.08 8.09 3.27
CA ALA A 64 -7.85 8.77 4.31
C ALA A 64 -8.42 10.15 3.88
N PRO A 65 -7.65 11.03 3.19
CA PRO A 65 -8.13 12.37 2.84
C PRO A 65 -9.28 12.38 1.82
N ALA A 66 -9.60 11.23 1.21
CA ALA A 66 -10.75 11.12 0.33
C ALA A 66 -12.09 11.43 1.05
N GLY A 67 -12.12 11.28 2.38
CA GLY A 67 -13.27 11.59 3.23
C GLY A 67 -14.42 10.59 3.12
N ARG A 68 -14.13 9.36 2.68
CA ARG A 68 -15.14 8.30 2.47
C ARG A 68 -15.08 7.26 3.58
N LYS A 69 -15.84 7.49 4.66
CA LYS A 69 -15.81 6.66 5.88
C LYS A 69 -16.02 5.16 5.62
N ILE A 70 -17.04 4.77 4.87
CA ILE A 70 -17.32 3.36 4.57
C ILE A 70 -16.16 2.73 3.77
N THR A 71 -15.63 3.46 2.78
CA THR A 71 -14.46 2.99 2.02
C THR A 71 -13.26 2.77 2.93
N GLN A 72 -13.01 3.67 3.88
CA GLN A 72 -11.91 3.53 4.84
C GLN A 72 -12.08 2.32 5.76
N GLU A 73 -13.29 2.07 6.26
CA GLU A 73 -13.57 0.89 7.09
C GLU A 73 -13.36 -0.42 6.31
N LEU A 74 -13.75 -0.47 5.03
CA LEU A 74 -13.51 -1.62 4.16
C LEU A 74 -12.02 -1.79 3.87
N LEU A 75 -11.32 -0.73 3.48
CA LEU A 75 -9.88 -0.77 3.22
C LEU A 75 -9.11 -1.26 4.45
N PHE A 76 -9.45 -0.76 5.65
CA PHE A 76 -8.83 -1.22 6.89
C PHE A 76 -8.96 -2.74 7.08
N LYS A 77 -10.17 -3.29 6.91
CA LYS A 77 -10.42 -4.73 7.04
C LYS A 77 -9.66 -5.54 5.98
N ILE A 78 -9.69 -5.09 4.73
CA ILE A 78 -9.02 -5.77 3.62
C ILE A 78 -7.50 -5.77 3.83
N HIS A 79 -6.92 -4.65 4.27
CA HIS A 79 -5.49 -4.61 4.55
C HIS A 79 -5.09 -5.50 5.73
N LEU A 80 -5.89 -5.57 6.80
CA LEU A 80 -5.68 -6.52 7.90
C LEU A 80 -5.68 -7.98 7.42
N LEU A 81 -6.61 -8.35 6.54
CA LEU A 81 -6.62 -9.68 5.93
C LEU A 81 -5.41 -9.93 5.03
N SER A 82 -4.87 -8.88 4.42
CA SER A 82 -3.71 -8.96 3.53
C SER A 82 -2.38 -9.15 4.25
N GLU A 83 -2.27 -8.86 5.55
CA GLU A 83 -0.98 -8.80 6.26
C GLU A 83 -0.19 -10.10 6.23
N ARG A 84 -0.86 -11.24 6.40
CA ARG A 84 -0.20 -12.55 6.31
C ARG A 84 0.39 -12.82 4.92
N TYR A 85 -0.24 -12.27 3.88
CA TYR A 85 0.23 -12.40 2.50
C TYR A 85 1.32 -11.38 2.20
N VAL A 86 1.21 -10.15 2.68
CA VAL A 86 2.29 -9.16 2.60
C VAL A 86 3.54 -9.69 3.30
N ARG A 87 3.40 -10.27 4.50
CA ARG A 87 4.53 -10.90 5.20
C ARG A 87 5.17 -11.99 4.35
N LYS A 88 4.35 -12.87 3.76
CA LYS A 88 4.82 -13.98 2.91
C LYS A 88 5.59 -13.45 1.69
N HIS A 89 5.02 -12.46 1.01
CA HIS A 89 5.61 -11.76 -0.12
C HIS A 89 6.97 -11.11 0.19
N LEU A 90 7.23 -10.74 1.44
CA LEU A 90 8.50 -10.12 1.85
C LEU A 90 9.56 -11.15 2.29
N GLU A 91 9.25 -12.45 2.36
CA GLU A 91 10.22 -13.49 2.73
C GLU A 91 11.39 -13.67 1.75
N PRO A 92 11.23 -13.52 0.42
CA PRO A 92 12.35 -13.62 -0.51
C PRO A 92 13.41 -12.52 -0.29
N PRO A 93 14.71 -12.84 -0.48
CA PRO A 93 15.78 -11.84 -0.39
C PRO A 93 15.54 -10.63 -1.30
N ASP A 94 15.99 -9.45 -0.85
CA ASP A 94 15.92 -8.17 -1.57
C ASP A 94 14.51 -7.63 -1.86
N ARG A 95 13.45 -8.39 -1.57
CA ARG A 95 12.08 -7.99 -1.92
C ARG A 95 11.58 -6.78 -1.13
N GLU A 96 12.11 -6.56 0.06
CA GLU A 96 11.80 -5.38 0.88
C GLU A 96 12.31 -4.09 0.26
N ALA A 97 13.54 -4.12 -0.27
CA ALA A 97 14.13 -2.98 -0.95
C ALA A 97 13.36 -2.66 -2.24
N ASP A 98 12.94 -3.69 -2.98
CA ASP A 98 12.11 -3.52 -4.16
C ASP A 98 10.74 -2.93 -3.82
N ALA A 99 10.05 -3.48 -2.82
CA ALA A 99 8.75 -2.97 -2.36
C ALA A 99 8.88 -1.52 -1.85
N TYR A 100 9.98 -1.18 -1.18
CA TYR A 100 10.25 0.20 -0.76
C TYR A 100 10.37 1.17 -1.95
N ARG A 101 11.07 0.79 -3.03
CA ARG A 101 11.14 1.63 -4.25
C ARG A 101 9.77 1.86 -4.86
N GLU A 102 8.94 0.82 -4.92
CA GLU A 102 7.55 0.96 -5.39
C GLU A 102 6.75 1.94 -4.50
N HIS A 103 6.93 1.88 -3.18
CA HIS A 103 6.32 2.83 -2.24
C HIS A 103 6.83 4.26 -2.40
N GLU A 104 8.12 4.45 -2.71
CA GLU A 104 8.71 5.77 -2.98
C GLU A 104 8.06 6.42 -4.22
N GLU A 105 7.91 5.67 -5.31
CA GLU A 105 7.22 6.16 -6.51
C GLU A 105 5.76 6.57 -6.22
N ILE A 106 5.05 5.76 -5.44
CA ILE A 106 3.67 6.04 -5.03
C ILE A 106 3.62 7.30 -4.16
N TYR A 107 4.53 7.43 -3.19
CA TYR A 107 4.65 8.57 -2.29
C TYR A 107 4.87 9.87 -3.08
N ASP A 108 5.83 9.88 -4.00
CA ASP A 108 6.15 11.06 -4.80
C ASP A 108 4.98 11.48 -5.68
N ALA A 109 4.35 10.53 -6.37
CA ALA A 109 3.15 10.79 -7.17
C ALA A 109 2.00 11.35 -6.32
N TRP A 110 1.83 10.85 -5.10
CA TRP A 110 0.81 11.31 -4.18
C TRP A 110 1.09 12.72 -3.66
N MET A 111 2.34 13.02 -3.29
CA MET A 111 2.76 14.35 -2.84
C MET A 111 2.62 15.42 -3.92
N ASN A 112 2.91 15.05 -5.18
CA ASN A 112 2.76 15.91 -6.34
C ASN A 112 1.30 16.05 -6.82
N LYS A 113 0.33 15.44 -6.11
CA LYS A 113 -1.09 15.45 -6.46
C LYS A 113 -1.36 14.94 -7.88
N GLU A 114 -0.76 13.81 -8.24
CA GLU A 114 -0.87 13.17 -9.55
C GLU A 114 -1.83 11.96 -9.53
N PRO A 115 -3.15 12.16 -9.45
CA PRO A 115 -4.13 11.11 -9.17
C PRO A 115 -4.14 9.97 -10.19
N LYS A 116 -3.87 10.27 -11.47
CA LYS A 116 -3.80 9.24 -12.52
C LYS A 116 -2.57 8.36 -12.33
N LEU A 117 -1.44 8.94 -11.94
CA LEU A 117 -0.20 8.20 -11.69
C LEU A 117 -0.33 7.37 -10.41
N VAL A 118 -0.81 7.96 -9.32
CA VAL A 118 -1.12 7.25 -8.05
C VAL A 118 -1.98 6.01 -8.32
N LYS A 119 -3.07 6.17 -9.08
CA LYS A 119 -3.97 5.06 -9.42
C LYS A 119 -3.26 3.97 -10.23
N LYS A 120 -2.38 4.35 -11.15
CA LYS A 120 -1.61 3.39 -11.97
C LYS A 120 -0.61 2.63 -11.11
N LEU A 121 0.20 3.35 -10.32
CA LEU A 121 1.25 2.76 -9.49
C LEU A 121 0.67 1.79 -8.46
N LEU A 122 -0.39 2.18 -7.74
CA LEU A 122 -1.03 1.29 -6.77
C LEU A 122 -1.61 0.02 -7.40
N LYS A 123 -2.16 0.11 -8.63
CA LYS A 123 -2.62 -1.08 -9.36
C LYS A 123 -1.47 -2.00 -9.73
N VAL A 124 -0.38 -1.44 -10.25
CA VAL A 124 0.81 -2.22 -10.63
C VAL A 124 1.43 -2.88 -9.40
N HIS A 125 1.63 -2.13 -8.32
CA HIS A 125 2.13 -2.63 -7.05
C HIS A 125 1.29 -3.79 -6.51
N THR A 126 -0.03 -3.58 -6.34
CA THR A 126 -0.93 -4.61 -5.79
C THR A 126 -0.99 -5.86 -6.68
N HIS A 127 -0.95 -5.68 -8.00
CA HIS A 127 -0.95 -6.81 -8.94
C HIS A 127 0.36 -7.58 -8.90
N SER A 128 1.51 -6.89 -8.86
CA SER A 128 2.83 -7.52 -8.79
C SER A 128 2.98 -8.34 -7.51
N THR A 129 2.54 -7.80 -6.36
CA THR A 129 2.48 -8.56 -5.10
C THR A 129 1.68 -9.86 -5.23
N LEU A 130 0.55 -9.85 -5.93
CA LEU A 130 -0.26 -11.05 -6.13
C LEU A 130 0.40 -12.06 -7.06
N GLU A 131 1.05 -11.62 -8.14
CA GLU A 131 1.79 -12.52 -9.04
C GLU A 131 2.98 -13.17 -8.32
N ASP A 132 3.73 -12.41 -7.52
CA ASP A 132 4.85 -12.95 -6.73
C ASP A 132 4.34 -14.00 -5.73
N LEU A 133 3.23 -13.71 -5.04
CA LEU A 133 2.58 -14.67 -4.14
C LEU A 133 2.09 -15.94 -4.84
N ARG A 134 1.67 -15.86 -6.12
CA ARG A 134 1.33 -17.05 -6.90
C ARG A 134 2.59 -17.89 -7.15
N GLY A 135 3.70 -17.26 -7.52
CA GLY A 135 4.98 -17.95 -7.67
C GLY A 135 5.38 -18.70 -6.40
N GLU A 136 5.23 -18.07 -5.24
CA GLU A 136 5.62 -18.64 -3.94
C GLU A 136 4.65 -19.70 -3.37
N LEU A 137 3.38 -19.72 -3.80
CA LEU A 137 2.37 -20.66 -3.31
C LEU A 137 2.23 -21.92 -4.18
N PHE A 138 2.76 -21.89 -5.41
CA PHE A 138 2.65 -22.98 -6.38
C PHE A 138 4.00 -23.63 -6.75
N GLU A 139 5.10 -23.22 -6.10
CA GLU A 139 6.38 -23.95 -6.00
C GLU A 139 6.53 -24.61 -4.62
#